data_AF-A0A090QDN1-F1
#
_entry.id   AF-A0A090QDN1-F1
#
_cell.length_a   1.000
_cell.length_b   1.000
_cell.length_c   1.000
_cell.angle_alpha   90.00
_cell.angle_beta   90.00
_cell.angle_gamma   90.00
#
_symmetry.space_group_name_H-M   'P 1'
#
loop_
_entity.id
_entity.type
_entity.pdbx_description
1 polymer ?
#
loop_
_entity_poly.entity_id
_entity_poly.type
_entity_poly.pdbx_seq_one_letter_code
_entity_poly.pdbx_strand_id
1 'polypeptide(L)'
;MNGHLDQAQVNYLKALEINKKNTAIQYDLIGVYIEKDTLDLAFQVLKQIPEEERESTDYYHVEGGLYDYNGQSQKAIESYQKALNLAQVPVVFNQQDLNPLINYAMLETLAGKKEQGVNRLNNTLSFSWLAESDKALLQNFRNEFEYYQGTGVVEFHATRDFSILTNNPDSLEQILKFHHINFKAKSTGQHHDSTKIFFSEKFKSGIEKLGLKIRT
;
A
#
# COMPACT_ATOMS: atom_id res chain seq x y z
N MET A 1 -4.82 -16.13 14.87
CA MET A 1 -3.76 -15.14 14.62
C MET A 1 -3.92 -13.86 15.47
N ASN A 2 -5.00 -13.66 16.24
CA ASN A 2 -5.23 -12.41 17.00
C ASN A 2 -4.41 -12.26 18.29
N GLY A 3 -3.80 -13.33 18.81
CA GLY A 3 -3.10 -13.28 20.10
C GLY A 3 -1.95 -12.27 20.16
N HIS A 4 -1.27 -12.03 19.03
CA HIS A 4 -0.21 -11.00 18.96
C HIS A 4 -0.78 -9.58 18.98
N LEU A 5 -1.92 -9.35 18.32
CA LEU A 5 -2.61 -8.05 18.32
C LEU A 5 -3.21 -7.74 19.70
N ASP A 6 -3.76 -8.74 20.38
CA ASP A 6 -4.26 -8.59 21.76
C ASP A 6 -3.13 -8.22 22.73
N GLN A 7 -1.99 -8.89 22.61
CA GLN A 7 -0.81 -8.57 23.43
C GLN A 7 -0.23 -7.19 23.10
N ALA A 8 -0.16 -6.82 21.81
CA ALA A 8 0.29 -5.50 21.38
C ALA A 8 -0.62 -4.41 21.95
N GLN A 9 -1.94 -4.57 21.83
CA GLN A 9 -2.93 -3.65 22.41
C GLN A 9 -2.69 -3.46 23.91
N VAL A 10 -2.55 -4.55 24.68
CA VAL A 10 -2.31 -4.48 26.13
C VAL A 10 -1.00 -3.74 26.44
N ASN A 11 0.07 -4.01 25.69
CA ASN A 11 1.36 -3.37 25.91
C ASN A 11 1.32 -1.86 25.59
N TYR A 12 0.70 -1.47 24.48
CA TYR A 12 0.55 -0.06 24.11
C TYR A 12 -0.34 0.70 25.10
N LEU A 13 -1.45 0.10 25.56
CA LEU A 13 -2.29 0.70 26.60
C LEU A 13 -1.51 0.93 27.90
N LYS A 14 -0.73 -0.05 28.36
CA LYS A 14 0.16 0.12 29.53
C LYS A 14 1.21 1.22 29.32
N ALA A 15 1.76 1.33 28.11
CA ALA A 15 2.71 2.39 27.81
C ALA A 15 2.05 3.78 27.82
N LEU A 16 0.80 3.89 27.38
CA LEU A 16 0.00 5.12 27.48
C LEU A 16 -0.42 5.43 28.92
N GLU A 17 -0.53 4.45 29.82
CA GLU A 17 -0.69 4.73 31.26
C GLU A 17 0.52 5.50 31.84
N ILE A 18 1.72 5.22 31.33
CA ILE A 18 2.97 5.88 31.73
C ILE A 18 3.08 7.26 31.07
N ASN A 19 2.84 7.36 29.76
CA ASN A 19 2.82 8.63 29.03
C ASN A 19 1.60 8.71 28.10
N LYS A 20 0.53 9.32 28.61
CA LYS A 20 -0.77 9.44 27.93
C LYS A 20 -0.73 10.22 26.61
N LYS A 21 0.28 11.07 26.42
CA LYS A 21 0.42 11.96 25.25
C LYS A 21 1.51 11.48 24.28
N ASN A 22 1.97 10.24 24.41
CA ASN A 22 2.95 9.72 23.46
C ASN A 22 2.27 9.41 22.11
N THR A 23 2.35 10.35 21.17
CA THR A 23 1.69 10.26 19.87
C THR A 23 2.19 9.09 19.02
N ALA A 24 3.47 8.74 19.12
CA ALA A 24 3.99 7.57 18.41
C ALA A 24 3.29 6.28 18.88
N ILE A 25 3.11 6.12 20.19
CA ILE A 25 2.37 4.98 20.76
C ILE A 25 0.88 5.05 20.40
N GLN A 26 0.29 6.25 20.33
CA GLN A 26 -1.09 6.42 19.88
C GLN A 26 -1.27 5.98 18.42
N TYR A 27 -0.34 6.31 17.51
CA TYR A 27 -0.37 5.84 16.13
C TYR A 27 -0.21 4.32 16.02
N ASP A 28 0.72 3.74 16.78
CA ASP A 28 0.88 2.28 16.83
C ASP A 28 -0.41 1.60 17.31
N LEU A 29 -1.07 2.15 18.34
CA LEU A 29 -2.33 1.63 18.86
C LEU A 29 -3.47 1.77 17.84
N ILE A 30 -3.52 2.86 17.07
CA ILE A 30 -4.45 3.02 15.94
C ILE A 30 -4.25 1.91 14.91
N GLY A 31 -2.99 1.62 14.54
CA GLY A 31 -2.67 0.51 13.63
C GLY A 31 -3.18 -0.83 14.14
N VAL A 32 -3.00 -1.12 15.44
CA VAL A 32 -3.55 -2.33 16.07
C VAL A 32 -5.08 -2.36 15.97
N TYR A 33 -5.76 -1.24 16.20
CA TYR A 33 -7.22 -1.19 16.11
C TYR A 33 -7.75 -1.34 14.67
N ILE A 34 -7.01 -0.86 13.67
CA ILE A 34 -7.31 -1.09 12.24
C ILE A 34 -7.22 -2.57 11.91
N GLU A 35 -6.11 -3.23 12.25
CA GLU A 35 -5.90 -4.67 11.99
C GLU A 35 -6.93 -5.57 12.70
N LYS A 36 -7.51 -5.07 13.80
CA LYS A 36 -8.57 -5.74 14.55
C LYS A 36 -9.99 -5.40 14.08
N ASP A 37 -10.14 -4.57 13.05
CA ASP A 37 -11.43 -4.08 12.55
C ASP A 37 -12.26 -3.35 13.64
N THR A 38 -11.57 -2.64 14.52
CA THR A 38 -12.17 -1.88 15.65
C THR A 38 -12.04 -0.38 15.43
N LEU A 39 -12.54 0.10 14.29
CA LEU A 39 -12.32 1.46 13.80
C LEU A 39 -12.84 2.56 14.75
N ASP A 40 -13.92 2.31 15.49
CA ASP A 40 -14.43 3.26 16.49
C ASP A 40 -13.38 3.59 17.56
N LEU A 41 -12.64 2.59 18.03
CA LEU A 41 -11.56 2.78 19.00
C LEU A 41 -10.38 3.51 18.36
N ALA A 42 -10.06 3.21 17.11
CA ALA A 42 -9.02 3.90 16.36
C ALA A 42 -9.33 5.41 16.20
N PHE A 43 -10.57 5.77 15.85
CA PHE A 43 -11.02 7.16 15.82
C PHE A 43 -10.99 7.83 17.20
N GLN A 44 -11.30 7.10 18.28
CA GLN A 44 -11.19 7.64 19.64
C GLN A 44 -9.74 7.98 20.00
N VAL A 45 -8.78 7.13 19.64
CA VAL A 45 -7.35 7.40 19.86
C VAL A 45 -6.87 8.55 18.99
N LEU A 46 -7.26 8.61 17.72
CA LEU A 46 -6.90 9.72 16.82
C LEU A 46 -7.34 11.09 17.40
N LYS A 47 -8.54 11.17 17.98
CA LYS A 47 -9.06 12.38 18.64
C LYS A 47 -8.28 12.78 19.91
N GLN A 48 -7.52 11.86 20.50
CA GLN A 48 -6.69 12.13 21.69
C GLN A 48 -5.31 12.68 21.33
N ILE A 49 -4.93 12.65 20.05
CA ILE A 49 -3.69 13.29 19.59
C ILE A 49 -3.77 14.80 19.89
N PRO A 50 -2.72 15.40 20.50
CA PRO A 50 -2.69 16.83 20.82
C PRO A 50 -2.94 17.70 19.59
N GLU A 51 -3.74 18.77 19.73
CA GLU A 51 -4.10 19.69 18.62
C GLU A 51 -2.85 20.21 17.89
N GLU A 52 -1.81 20.55 18.64
CA GLU A 52 -0.52 21.04 18.15
C GLU A 52 0.25 20.01 17.29
N GLU A 53 -0.09 18.72 17.39
CA GLU A 53 0.52 17.64 16.60
C GLU A 53 -0.34 17.21 15.40
N ARG A 54 -1.60 17.69 15.33
CA ARG A 54 -2.53 17.31 14.25
C ARG A 54 -2.21 17.98 12.92
N GLU A 55 -1.50 19.10 12.93
CA GLU A 55 -1.03 19.76 11.70
C GLU A 55 0.27 19.12 11.19
N SER A 56 0.23 17.80 10.97
CA SER A 56 1.38 17.02 10.52
C SER A 56 1.00 16.06 9.40
N THR A 57 1.99 15.71 8.58
CA THR A 57 1.83 14.71 7.52
C THR A 57 1.33 13.38 8.09
N ASP A 58 1.89 12.94 9.21
CA ASP A 58 1.53 11.67 9.84
C ASP A 58 0.09 11.65 10.34
N TYR A 59 -0.36 12.72 11.00
CA TYR A 59 -1.74 12.83 11.48
C TYR A 59 -2.74 12.68 10.35
N TYR A 60 -2.57 13.48 9.29
CA TYR A 60 -3.50 13.48 8.16
C TYR A 60 -3.40 12.20 7.32
N HIS A 61 -2.24 11.55 7.28
CA HIS A 61 -2.09 10.25 6.63
C HIS A 61 -2.86 9.15 7.40
N VAL A 62 -2.74 9.12 8.74
CA VAL A 62 -3.47 8.17 9.59
C VAL A 62 -4.97 8.45 9.57
N GLU A 63 -5.37 9.72 9.61
CA GLU A 63 -6.78 10.13 9.46
C GLU A 63 -7.36 9.66 8.12
N GLY A 64 -6.62 9.86 7.03
CA GLY A 64 -7.01 9.39 5.70
C GLY A 64 -7.20 7.88 5.67
N GLY A 65 -6.25 7.13 6.23
CA GLY A 65 -6.33 5.67 6.35
C GLY A 65 -7.57 5.23 7.12
N LEU A 66 -7.88 5.87 8.25
CA LEU A 66 -9.06 5.54 9.03
C LEU A 66 -10.37 5.81 8.29
N TYR A 67 -10.46 6.92 7.55
CA TYR A 67 -11.61 7.17 6.71
C TYR A 67 -11.74 6.16 5.57
N ASP A 68 -10.64 5.73 4.96
CA ASP A 68 -10.62 4.68 3.93
C ASP A 68 -11.15 3.35 4.47
N TYR A 69 -10.61 2.88 5.60
CA TYR A 69 -11.09 1.65 6.25
C TYR A 69 -12.56 1.73 6.66
N ASN A 70 -13.05 2.93 6.98
CA ASN A 70 -14.44 3.18 7.32
C ASN A 70 -15.34 3.46 6.08
N GLY A 71 -14.83 3.28 4.85
CA GLY A 71 -15.58 3.48 3.61
C GLY A 71 -15.93 4.94 3.29
N GLN A 72 -15.29 5.91 3.94
CA GLN A 72 -15.51 7.35 3.75
C GLN A 72 -14.49 7.93 2.77
N SER A 73 -14.46 7.42 1.53
CA SER A 73 -13.41 7.70 0.54
C SER A 73 -13.18 9.19 0.27
N GLN A 74 -14.22 10.02 0.23
CA GLN A 74 -14.07 11.46 -0.01
C GLN A 74 -13.29 12.14 1.12
N LYS A 75 -13.57 11.80 2.38
CA LYS A 75 -12.84 12.35 3.53
C LYS A 75 -11.42 11.83 3.57
N ALA A 76 -11.20 10.57 3.20
CA ALA A 76 -9.87 10.00 3.12
C ALA A 76 -9.00 10.77 2.13
N ILE A 77 -9.50 11.02 0.91
CA ILE A 77 -8.81 11.82 -0.11
C ILE A 77 -8.50 13.23 0.42
N GLU A 78 -9.44 13.89 1.09
CA GLU A 78 -9.21 15.23 1.68
C GLU A 78 -8.10 15.21 2.73
N SER A 79 -8.07 14.21 3.61
CA SER A 79 -7.00 14.05 4.60
C SER A 79 -5.66 13.76 3.91
N TYR A 80 -5.61 12.87 2.92
CA TYR A 80 -4.38 12.62 2.16
C TYR A 80 -3.88 13.85 1.40
N GLN A 81 -4.78 14.71 0.90
CA GLN A 81 -4.39 15.97 0.28
C GLN A 81 -3.76 16.93 1.30
N LYS A 82 -4.27 17.00 2.53
CA LYS A 82 -3.64 17.78 3.60
C LYS A 82 -2.27 17.22 3.96
N ALA A 83 -2.14 15.91 4.12
CA ALA A 83 -0.86 15.26 4.35
C ALA A 83 0.15 15.57 3.22
N LEU A 84 -0.30 15.48 1.96
CA LEU A 84 0.55 15.75 0.80
C LEU A 84 1.01 17.22 0.73
N ASN A 85 0.15 18.16 1.14
CA ASN A 85 0.50 19.59 1.17
C ASN A 85 1.56 19.93 2.23
N LEU A 86 1.64 19.14 3.30
CA LEU A 86 2.65 19.28 4.36
C LEU A 86 3.93 18.47 4.06
N ALA A 87 3.83 17.44 3.22
CA ALA A 87 4.93 16.55 2.90
C ALA A 87 5.97 17.24 1.99
N GLN A 88 7.24 17.16 2.39
CA GLN A 88 8.35 17.57 1.53
C GLN A 88 8.61 16.51 0.46
N VAL A 89 8.76 16.95 -0.79
CA VAL A 89 9.14 16.06 -1.90
C VAL A 89 10.53 15.46 -1.61
N PRO A 90 10.67 14.12 -1.54
CA PRO A 90 11.95 13.47 -1.30
C PRO A 90 12.93 13.71 -2.47
N VAL A 91 14.18 13.98 -2.14
CA VAL A 91 15.29 14.02 -3.12
C VAL A 91 16.02 12.68 -3.05
N VAL A 92 16.34 12.12 -4.22
CA VAL A 92 16.85 10.74 -4.32
C VAL A 92 18.27 10.76 -4.85
N PHE A 93 19.21 10.35 -4.01
CA PHE A 93 20.64 10.25 -4.34
C PHE A 93 21.18 8.83 -4.16
N ASN A 94 20.54 8.04 -3.31
CA ASN A 94 20.97 6.69 -2.99
C ASN A 94 19.78 5.77 -2.63
N GLN A 95 20.08 4.51 -2.36
CA GLN A 95 19.09 3.48 -2.07
C GLN A 95 18.19 3.78 -0.86
N GLN A 96 18.71 4.47 0.17
CA GLN A 96 17.95 4.79 1.39
C GLN A 96 16.81 5.78 1.12
N ASP A 97 16.92 6.56 0.05
CA ASP A 97 15.92 7.55 -0.35
C ASP A 97 14.71 6.94 -1.09
N LEU A 98 14.80 5.66 -1.48
CA LEU A 98 13.75 4.99 -2.27
C LEU A 98 12.47 4.77 -1.46
N ASN A 99 12.56 4.37 -0.20
CA ASN A 99 11.38 4.16 0.63
C ASN A 99 10.62 5.48 0.92
N PRO A 100 11.29 6.58 1.33
CA PRO A 100 10.66 7.89 1.40
C PRO A 100 9.99 8.30 0.09
N LEU A 101 10.65 8.09 -1.05
CA LEU A 101 10.08 8.37 -2.38
C LEU A 101 8.81 7.56 -2.65
N ILE A 102 8.83 6.25 -2.38
CA ILE A 102 7.70 5.35 -2.57
C ILE A 102 6.52 5.78 -1.70
N ASN A 103 6.77 6.09 -0.42
CA ASN A 103 5.73 6.57 0.49
C ASN A 103 5.11 7.89 0.00
N TYR A 104 5.94 8.81 -0.52
CA TYR A 104 5.44 10.05 -1.11
C TYR A 104 4.61 9.79 -2.37
N ALA A 105 5.05 8.89 -3.26
CA ALA A 105 4.30 8.52 -4.46
C ALA A 105 2.98 7.79 -4.13
N MET A 106 2.96 7.00 -3.05
CA MET A 106 1.74 6.40 -2.51
C MET A 106 0.78 7.48 -2.02
N LEU A 107 1.29 8.47 -1.29
CA LEU A 107 0.49 9.60 -0.81
C LEU A 107 -0.08 10.44 -1.96
N GLU A 108 0.71 10.70 -3.01
CA GLU A 108 0.21 11.31 -4.26
C GLU A 108 -0.94 10.49 -4.86
N THR A 109 -0.79 9.16 -4.90
CA THR A 109 -1.80 8.24 -5.43
C THR A 109 -3.10 8.28 -4.63
N LEU A 110 -3.01 8.18 -3.30
CA LEU A 110 -4.13 8.23 -2.37
C LEU A 110 -4.84 9.60 -2.37
N ALA A 111 -4.09 10.69 -2.58
CA ALA A 111 -4.63 12.05 -2.69
C ALA A 111 -5.32 12.35 -4.06
N GLY A 112 -5.44 11.34 -4.93
CA GLY A 112 -6.05 11.46 -6.26
C GLY A 112 -5.10 11.95 -7.35
N LYS A 113 -3.80 12.08 -7.06
CA LYS A 113 -2.75 12.48 -8.01
C LYS A 113 -1.94 11.29 -8.52
N LYS A 114 -2.62 10.18 -8.81
CA LYS A 114 -2.05 8.90 -9.27
C LYS A 114 -0.97 9.05 -10.35
N GLU A 115 -1.22 9.85 -11.37
CA GLU A 115 -0.26 10.06 -12.46
C GLU A 115 1.06 10.67 -11.97
N GLN A 116 1.03 11.55 -10.96
CA GLN A 116 2.24 12.14 -10.38
C GLN A 116 3.06 11.07 -9.65
N GLY A 117 2.41 10.24 -8.83
CA GLY A 117 3.06 9.11 -8.15
C GLY A 117 3.70 8.12 -9.11
N VAL A 118 3.00 7.74 -10.18
CA VAL A 118 3.54 6.84 -11.22
C VAL A 118 4.72 7.48 -11.95
N ASN A 119 4.60 8.73 -12.38
CA ASN A 119 5.67 9.44 -13.09
C ASN A 119 6.91 9.64 -12.21
N ARG A 120 6.72 9.86 -10.91
CA ARG A 120 7.80 9.98 -9.94
C ARG A 120 8.65 8.70 -9.90
N LEU A 121 8.00 7.54 -9.80
CA LEU A 121 8.71 6.27 -9.83
C LEU A 121 9.34 5.97 -11.19
N ASN A 122 8.68 6.32 -12.29
CA ASN A 122 9.26 6.19 -13.64
C ASN A 122 10.53 7.03 -13.82
N ASN A 123 10.54 8.26 -13.31
CA ASN A 123 11.71 9.13 -13.36
C ASN A 123 12.88 8.52 -12.58
N THR A 124 12.65 8.03 -11.37
CA THR A 124 13.70 7.38 -10.57
C THR A 124 14.20 6.09 -11.20
N LEU A 125 13.33 5.31 -11.86
CA LEU A 125 13.71 4.10 -12.59
C LEU A 125 14.75 4.33 -13.70
N SER A 126 14.94 5.58 -14.16
CA SER A 126 15.98 5.95 -15.13
C SER A 126 17.39 6.05 -14.55
N PHE A 127 17.54 6.01 -13.22
CA PHE A 127 18.82 6.20 -12.56
C PHE A 127 19.75 5.01 -12.78
N SER A 128 20.95 5.30 -13.29
CA SER A 128 21.93 4.28 -13.69
C SER A 128 22.51 3.48 -12.52
N TRP A 129 22.47 4.04 -11.31
CA TRP A 129 23.03 3.42 -10.10
C TRP A 129 22.09 2.42 -9.43
N LEU A 130 20.82 2.32 -9.86
CA LEU A 130 19.86 1.40 -9.26
C LEU A 130 20.27 -0.06 -9.50
N ALA A 131 20.33 -0.83 -8.42
CA ALA A 131 20.45 -2.28 -8.54
C ALA A 131 19.16 -2.86 -9.15
N GLU A 132 19.24 -4.07 -9.70
CA GLU A 132 18.06 -4.77 -10.24
C GLU A 132 16.99 -5.01 -9.18
N SER A 133 17.38 -5.21 -7.92
CA SER A 133 16.45 -5.29 -6.78
C SER A 133 15.71 -3.98 -6.54
N ASP A 134 16.39 -2.84 -6.69
CA ASP A 134 15.78 -1.52 -6.50
C ASP A 134 14.80 -1.21 -7.63
N LYS A 135 15.17 -1.57 -8.87
CA LYS A 135 14.26 -1.46 -10.03
C LYS A 135 13.03 -2.33 -9.84
N ALA A 136 13.20 -3.57 -9.37
CA ALA A 136 12.09 -4.48 -9.12
C ALA A 136 11.14 -3.93 -8.04
N LEU A 137 11.70 -3.36 -6.95
CA LEU A 137 10.93 -2.69 -5.90
C LEU A 137 10.11 -1.52 -6.47
N LEU A 138 10.76 -0.60 -7.18
CA LEU A 138 10.11 0.57 -7.76
C LEU A 138 9.06 0.18 -8.81
N GLN A 139 9.36 -0.81 -9.66
CA GLN A 139 8.41 -1.35 -10.63
C GLN A 139 7.19 -1.95 -9.95
N ASN A 140 7.38 -2.71 -8.87
CA ASN A 140 6.27 -3.28 -8.12
C ASN A 140 5.32 -2.17 -7.65
N PHE A 141 5.80 -1.16 -6.93
CA PHE A 141 4.94 -0.06 -6.46
C PHE A 141 4.35 0.77 -7.59
N ARG A 142 5.14 1.07 -8.63
CA ARG A 142 4.66 1.81 -9.81
C ARG A 142 3.48 1.10 -10.46
N ASN A 143 3.58 -0.22 -10.65
CA ASN A 143 2.51 -1.04 -11.22
C ASN A 143 1.26 -1.04 -10.32
N GLU A 144 1.42 -1.13 -9.00
CA GLU A 144 0.31 -1.04 -8.04
C GLU A 144 -0.40 0.32 -8.15
N PHE A 145 0.36 1.41 -8.25
CA PHE A 145 -0.19 2.76 -8.37
C PHE A 145 -0.85 2.97 -9.72
N GLU A 146 -0.30 2.47 -10.82
CA GLU A 146 -0.88 2.57 -12.17
C GLU A 146 -2.30 1.97 -12.22
N TYR A 147 -2.47 0.80 -11.58
CA TYR A 147 -3.73 0.07 -11.50
C TYR A 147 -4.61 0.42 -10.30
N TYR A 148 -4.25 1.41 -9.48
CA TYR A 148 -5.07 1.87 -8.36
C TYR A 148 -6.45 2.35 -8.85
N GLN A 149 -7.51 1.85 -8.21
CA GLN A 149 -8.91 2.09 -8.57
C GLN A 149 -9.60 3.15 -7.69
N GLY A 150 -8.93 3.65 -6.64
CA GLY A 150 -9.49 4.72 -5.80
C GLY A 150 -10.29 4.24 -4.59
N THR A 151 -10.20 2.96 -4.22
CA THR A 151 -10.91 2.40 -3.05
C THR A 151 -10.10 2.44 -1.75
N GLY A 152 -8.95 3.11 -1.78
CA GLY A 152 -8.13 3.38 -0.60
C GLY A 152 -6.95 2.43 -0.41
N VAL A 153 -6.28 2.58 0.73
CA VAL A 153 -5.05 1.83 1.06
C VAL A 153 -5.22 0.30 1.00
N VAL A 154 -6.44 -0.20 1.22
CA VAL A 154 -6.76 -1.64 1.18
C VAL A 154 -6.44 -2.31 -0.15
N GLU A 155 -6.41 -1.55 -1.26
CA GLU A 155 -6.02 -2.11 -2.55
C GLU A 155 -4.58 -2.62 -2.53
N PHE A 156 -3.68 -2.04 -1.73
CA PHE A 156 -2.27 -2.43 -1.69
C PHE A 156 -2.02 -3.71 -0.87
N HIS A 157 -3.05 -4.25 -0.21
CA HIS A 157 -2.93 -5.52 0.50
C HIS A 157 -2.69 -6.69 -0.45
N ALA A 158 -1.92 -7.67 0.01
CA ALA A 158 -1.58 -8.84 -0.79
C ALA A 158 -2.75 -9.85 -0.82
N THR A 159 -3.64 -9.70 -1.80
CA THR A 159 -4.78 -10.61 -2.02
C THR A 159 -4.50 -11.66 -3.10
N ARG A 160 -5.24 -12.77 -3.12
CA ARG A 160 -5.17 -13.81 -4.17
C ARG A 160 -6.56 -14.02 -4.78
N ASP A 161 -7.10 -12.96 -5.36
CA ASP A 161 -8.51 -12.85 -5.75
C ASP A 161 -8.87 -13.78 -6.91
N PHE A 162 -7.98 -13.91 -7.90
CA PHE A 162 -8.17 -14.82 -9.03
C PHE A 162 -6.86 -15.41 -9.53
N SER A 163 -6.94 -16.29 -10.51
CA SER A 163 -5.76 -16.97 -11.05
C SER A 163 -5.79 -17.25 -12.55
N ILE A 164 -4.61 -17.43 -13.12
CA ILE A 164 -4.39 -17.94 -14.47
C ILE A 164 -3.58 -19.24 -14.36
N LEU A 165 -4.01 -20.26 -15.11
CA LEU A 165 -3.26 -21.49 -15.26
C LEU A 165 -2.48 -21.44 -16.59
N THR A 166 -1.17 -21.69 -16.53
CA THR A 166 -0.30 -21.68 -17.72
C THR A 166 0.67 -22.86 -17.69
N ASN A 167 1.00 -23.38 -18.88
CA ASN A 167 2.06 -24.37 -19.05
C ASN A 167 3.41 -23.71 -19.43
N ASN A 168 3.42 -22.38 -19.58
CA ASN A 168 4.59 -21.58 -19.88
C ASN A 168 4.60 -20.31 -18.99
N PRO A 169 4.99 -20.45 -17.71
CA PRO A 169 4.99 -19.34 -16.76
C PRO A 169 5.95 -18.22 -17.16
N ASP A 170 7.12 -18.55 -17.72
CA ASP A 170 8.14 -17.55 -18.07
C ASP A 170 7.65 -16.60 -19.17
N SER A 171 7.02 -17.12 -20.23
CA SER A 171 6.44 -16.26 -21.27
C SER A 171 5.27 -15.42 -20.74
N LEU A 172 4.43 -15.98 -19.87
CA LEU A 172 3.35 -15.20 -19.25
C LEU A 172 3.93 -14.06 -18.41
N GLU A 173 4.98 -14.30 -17.64
CA GLU A 173 5.62 -13.27 -16.82
C GLU A 173 6.25 -12.15 -17.64
N GLN A 174 6.87 -12.47 -18.78
CA GLN A 174 7.38 -11.44 -19.69
C GLN A 174 6.25 -10.54 -20.21
N ILE A 175 5.11 -11.12 -20.58
CA ILE A 175 3.92 -10.38 -21.02
C ILE A 175 3.39 -9.51 -19.86
N LEU A 176 3.21 -10.07 -18.67
CA LEU A 176 2.71 -9.33 -17.51
C LEU A 176 3.62 -8.17 -17.14
N LYS A 177 4.95 -8.38 -17.16
CA LYS A 177 5.95 -7.34 -16.92
C LYS A 177 5.86 -6.21 -17.95
N PHE A 178 5.70 -6.56 -19.23
CA PHE A 178 5.53 -5.59 -20.30
C PHE A 178 4.27 -4.71 -20.12
N HIS A 179 3.22 -5.26 -19.52
CA HIS A 179 1.95 -4.57 -19.26
C HIS A 179 1.80 -4.02 -17.84
N HIS A 180 2.88 -4.00 -17.05
CA HIS A 180 2.90 -3.47 -15.68
C HIS A 180 1.93 -4.20 -14.74
N ILE A 181 1.74 -5.50 -14.95
CA ILE A 181 0.81 -6.32 -14.16
C ILE A 181 1.58 -7.12 -13.13
N ASN A 182 1.32 -6.86 -11.85
CA ASN A 182 1.91 -7.65 -10.76
C ASN A 182 1.10 -8.94 -10.54
N PHE A 183 1.81 -10.01 -10.18
CA PHE A 183 1.23 -11.23 -9.63
C PHE A 183 1.70 -11.43 -8.19
N LYS A 184 0.97 -12.22 -7.41
CA LYS A 184 1.15 -12.35 -5.96
C LYS A 184 1.81 -13.64 -5.52
N ALA A 185 1.52 -14.73 -6.22
CA ALA A 185 2.12 -16.02 -5.95
C ALA A 185 2.07 -16.92 -7.17
N LYS A 186 2.93 -17.94 -7.17
CA LYS A 186 2.87 -19.07 -8.10
C LYS A 186 2.72 -20.36 -7.31
N SER A 187 1.98 -21.31 -7.86
CA SER A 187 1.87 -22.67 -7.33
C SER A 187 1.98 -23.65 -8.48
N THR A 188 2.98 -24.52 -8.43
CA THR A 188 3.22 -25.57 -9.43
C THR A 188 2.63 -26.88 -8.92
N GLY A 189 1.82 -27.54 -9.75
CA GLY A 189 1.23 -28.85 -9.39
C GLY A 189 2.30 -29.94 -9.26
N GLN A 190 1.97 -31.01 -8.53
CA GLN A 190 2.89 -32.15 -8.29
C GLN A 190 3.39 -32.86 -9.57
N HIS A 191 2.69 -32.67 -10.69
CA HIS A 191 3.06 -33.24 -11.99
C HIS A 191 3.76 -32.25 -12.93
N HIS A 192 4.11 -31.04 -12.47
CA HIS A 192 4.84 -30.00 -13.24
C HIS A 192 4.24 -29.53 -14.58
N ASP A 193 3.09 -30.06 -14.99
CA ASP A 193 2.49 -29.73 -16.30
C ASP A 193 1.89 -28.33 -16.38
N SER A 194 1.56 -27.70 -15.23
CA SER A 194 0.99 -26.36 -15.19
C SER A 194 1.29 -25.60 -13.90
N THR A 195 1.40 -24.28 -14.04
CA THR A 195 1.64 -23.31 -12.97
C THR A 195 0.43 -22.40 -12.82
N LYS A 196 -0.09 -22.30 -11.60
CA LYS A 196 -1.16 -21.37 -11.21
C LYS A 196 -0.53 -20.06 -10.73
N ILE A 197 -0.85 -18.95 -11.40
CA ILE A 197 -0.40 -17.60 -11.03
C ILE A 197 -1.58 -16.83 -10.45
N PHE A 198 -1.40 -16.21 -9.27
CA PHE A 198 -2.45 -15.51 -8.54
C PHE A 198 -2.31 -13.99 -8.68
N PHE A 199 -3.45 -13.29 -8.73
CA PHE A 199 -3.53 -11.85 -8.96
C PHE A 199 -4.51 -11.20 -7.99
N SER A 200 -4.35 -9.89 -7.80
CA SER A 200 -5.33 -9.03 -7.13
C SER A 200 -6.35 -8.48 -8.13
N GLU A 201 -7.58 -8.25 -7.70
CA GLU A 201 -8.72 -7.87 -8.56
C GLU A 201 -8.44 -6.65 -9.45
N LYS A 202 -7.70 -5.64 -8.93
CA LYS A 202 -7.36 -4.42 -9.70
C LYS A 202 -6.66 -4.68 -11.03
N PHE A 203 -5.92 -5.78 -11.16
CA PHE A 203 -5.19 -6.12 -12.38
C PHE A 203 -6.06 -6.85 -13.42
N LYS A 204 -7.28 -7.25 -13.07
CA LYS A 204 -8.17 -8.05 -13.92
C LYS A 204 -8.46 -7.38 -15.26
N SER A 205 -8.80 -6.10 -15.26
CA SER A 205 -9.08 -5.35 -16.48
C SER A 205 -7.86 -5.25 -17.41
N GLY A 206 -6.65 -5.19 -16.85
CA GLY A 206 -5.39 -5.26 -17.60
C GLY A 206 -5.20 -6.62 -18.25
N ILE A 207 -5.44 -7.69 -17.51
CA ILE A 207 -5.32 -9.09 -17.97
C ILE A 207 -6.35 -9.42 -19.06
N GLU A 208 -7.60 -8.98 -18.90
CA GLU A 208 -8.67 -9.22 -19.88
C GLU A 208 -8.33 -8.60 -21.25
N LYS A 209 -7.69 -7.43 -21.27
CA LYS A 209 -7.21 -6.78 -22.51
C LYS A 209 -6.13 -7.58 -23.23
N LEU A 210 -5.45 -8.51 -22.56
CA LEU A 210 -4.46 -9.41 -23.15
C LEU A 210 -5.09 -10.65 -23.80
N GLY A 211 -6.42 -10.83 -23.69
CA GLY A 211 -7.11 -12.02 -24.20
C GLY A 211 -6.79 -13.30 -23.41
N LEU A 212 -6.24 -13.17 -22.20
CA LEU A 212 -5.90 -14.30 -21.35
C LEU A 212 -7.15 -14.86 -20.66
N LYS A 213 -7.30 -16.18 -20.64
CA LYS A 213 -8.42 -16.85 -19.96
C LYS A 213 -8.23 -16.83 -18.44
N ILE A 214 -9.09 -16.09 -17.75
CA ILE A 214 -9.13 -16.01 -16.29
C ILE A 214 -9.89 -17.21 -15.72
N ARG A 215 -9.39 -17.80 -14.63
CA ARG A 215 -10.13 -18.75 -13.81
C ARG A 215 -10.44 -18.10 -12.47
N THR A 216 -11.72 -17.78 -12.26
CA THR A 216 -12.31 -17.42 -10.95
C THR A 216 -12.52 -18.66 -10.12
#